data_AF-A0A7V9J2D6-F1
#
_entry.id   AF-A0A7V9J2D6-F1
#
_cell.length_a   1.000
_cell.length_b   1.000
_cell.length_c   1.000
_cell.angle_alpha   90.00
_cell.angle_beta   90.00
_cell.angle_gamma   90.00
#
_symmetry.space_group_name_H-M   'P 1'
#
loop_
_entity.id
_entity.type
_entity.pdbx_description
1 polymer ?
#
loop_
_entity_poly.entity_id
_entity_poly.type
_entity_poly.pdbx_seq_one_letter_code
_entity_poly.pdbx_strand_id
1 'polypeptide(L)'
;MLDGSIPLIVAAREISRLISAYIGRPGTDPAFTPFIVFDDRTFDLPVGQVRKLWPSDALAQKDAQLTAVEAEMRDELLEACRSLVARYAAHE
;
A
#
# COMPACT_ATOMS: atom_id res chain seq x y z
N MET A 1 -3.70 1.49 9.48
CA MET A 1 -3.09 2.42 8.49
C MET A 1 -3.41 3.87 8.85
N LEU A 2 -4.69 4.25 8.94
CA LEU A 2 -5.10 5.60 9.37
C LEU A 2 -4.64 5.96 10.79
N ASP A 3 -4.57 4.97 11.66
CA ASP A 3 -4.10 5.03 13.06
C ASP A 3 -2.59 4.76 13.21
N GLY A 4 -1.88 4.51 12.11
CA GLY A 4 -0.45 4.16 12.11
C GLY A 4 -0.11 2.75 12.63
N SER A 5 -1.08 1.92 13.02
CA SER A 5 -0.82 0.57 13.57
C SER A 5 -0.32 -0.44 12.52
N ILE A 6 -0.58 -0.16 11.23
CA ILE A 6 -0.15 -0.97 10.09
C ILE A 6 0.67 -0.07 9.15
N PRO A 7 1.91 -0.45 8.78
CA PRO A 7 2.72 0.29 7.81
C PRO A 7 2.02 0.43 6.46
N LEU A 8 2.26 1.55 5.76
CA LEU A 8 1.61 1.86 4.48
C LEU A 8 1.82 0.75 3.45
N ILE A 9 3.06 0.29 3.27
CA ILE A 9 3.37 -0.80 2.33
C ILE A 9 2.66 -2.11 2.64
N VAL A 10 2.49 -2.45 3.91
CA VAL A 10 1.78 -3.68 4.31
C VAL A 10 0.30 -3.56 3.97
N ALA A 11 -0.31 -2.42 4.32
CA ALA A 11 -1.72 -2.18 4.06
C ALA A 11 -2.03 -2.08 2.55
N ALA A 12 -1.26 -1.29 1.80
CA ALA A 12 -1.48 -1.06 0.37
C ALA A 12 -1.35 -2.36 -0.43
N ARG A 13 -0.34 -3.19 -0.13
CA ARG A 13 -0.13 -4.48 -0.78
C ARG A 13 -1.27 -5.46 -0.50
N GLU A 14 -1.78 -5.50 0.72
CA GLU A 14 -2.92 -6.36 1.05
C GLU A 14 -4.21 -5.89 0.37
N ILE A 15 -4.46 -4.57 0.32
CA ILE A 15 -5.60 -4.00 -0.42
C ILE A 15 -5.48 -4.33 -1.91
N SER A 16 -4.32 -4.10 -2.53
CA SER A 16 -4.02 -4.42 -3.94
C SER A 16 -4.27 -5.91 -4.25
N ARG A 17 -3.83 -6.80 -3.35
CA ARG A 17 -4.06 -8.25 -3.45
C ARG A 17 -5.55 -8.58 -3.42
N LEU A 18 -6.32 -7.99 -2.50
CA LEU A 18 -7.77 -8.22 -2.40
C LEU A 18 -8.53 -7.70 -3.62
N ILE A 19 -8.19 -6.51 -4.12
CA ILE A 19 -8.75 -5.97 -5.36
C ILE A 19 -8.52 -6.94 -6.51
N SER A 20 -7.28 -7.41 -6.67
CA SER A 20 -6.90 -8.34 -7.73
C SER A 20 -7.63 -9.67 -7.62
N ALA A 21 -7.88 -10.17 -6.40
CA ALA A 21 -8.54 -11.44 -6.16
C ALA A 21 -10.07 -11.39 -6.35
N TYR A 22 -10.73 -10.29 -6.01
CA TYR A 22 -12.20 -10.25 -5.89
C TYR A 22 -12.91 -9.27 -6.82
N ILE A 23 -12.24 -8.22 -7.28
CA ILE A 23 -12.85 -7.14 -8.09
C ILE A 23 -12.30 -7.17 -9.52
N GLY A 24 -11.00 -7.41 -9.69
CA GLY A 24 -10.30 -7.15 -10.93
C GLY A 24 -10.06 -5.66 -11.17
N ARG A 25 -9.14 -5.31 -12.09
CA ARG A 25 -8.82 -3.91 -12.45
C ARG A 25 -9.94 -3.16 -13.21
N PRO A 26 -10.81 -3.80 -14.03
CA PRO A 26 -11.93 -3.11 -14.67
C PRO A 26 -13.06 -2.83 -13.65
N GLY A 27 -13.50 -1.58 -13.54
CA GLY A 27 -14.64 -1.20 -12.68
C GLY A 27 -14.30 -1.03 -11.19
N THR A 28 -13.03 -1.04 -10.83
CA THR A 28 -12.56 -0.77 -9.47
C THR A 28 -12.90 0.67 -9.06
N ASP A 29 -13.44 0.86 -7.85
CA ASP A 29 -13.67 2.20 -7.27
C ASP A 29 -12.39 3.05 -7.40
N PRO A 30 -12.46 4.29 -7.93
CA PRO A 30 -11.28 5.15 -8.08
C PRO A 30 -10.50 5.37 -6.79
N ALA A 31 -11.15 5.25 -5.63
CA ALA A 31 -10.49 5.32 -4.34
C ALA A 31 -9.51 4.15 -4.09
N PHE A 32 -9.56 3.07 -4.89
CA PHE A 32 -8.60 1.99 -4.82
C PHE A 32 -7.32 2.23 -5.63
N THR A 33 -7.35 3.13 -6.62
CA THR A 33 -6.22 3.40 -7.53
C THR A 33 -4.91 3.72 -6.80
N PRO A 34 -4.88 4.54 -5.73
CA PRO A 34 -3.63 4.86 -5.05
C PRO A 34 -2.93 3.64 -4.44
N PHE A 35 -3.67 2.64 -3.96
CA PHE A 35 -3.10 1.40 -3.43
C PHE A 35 -2.46 0.54 -4.51
N ILE A 36 -3.11 0.46 -5.68
CA ILE A 36 -2.60 -0.28 -6.83
C ILE A 36 -1.31 0.38 -7.34
N VAL A 37 -1.31 1.70 -7.50
CA VAL A 37 -0.13 2.44 -7.94
C VAL A 37 1.01 2.32 -6.93
N PHE A 38 0.73 2.41 -5.64
CA PHE A 38 1.74 2.26 -4.60
C PHE A 38 2.34 0.84 -4.59
N ASP A 39 1.50 -0.20 -4.68
CA ASP A 39 1.98 -1.58 -4.76
C ASP A 39 2.79 -1.81 -6.05
N ASP A 40 2.33 -1.34 -7.21
CA ASP A 40 3.08 -1.41 -8.48
C ASP A 40 4.45 -0.69 -8.39
N ARG A 41 4.57 0.39 -7.60
CA ARG A 41 5.83 1.10 -7.35
C ARG A 41 6.74 0.44 -6.31
N THR A 42 6.19 -0.45 -5.48
CA THR A 42 6.89 -1.05 -4.34
C THR A 42 6.90 -2.59 -4.35
N PHE A 43 6.43 -3.22 -5.44
CA PHE A 43 6.24 -4.66 -5.50
C PHE A 43 7.54 -5.46 -5.38
N ASP A 44 8.68 -4.86 -5.71
CA ASP A 44 10.00 -5.48 -5.59
C ASP A 44 10.63 -5.29 -4.20
N LEU A 45 10.01 -4.47 -3.34
CA LEU A 45 10.58 -4.11 -2.05
C LEU A 45 10.34 -5.24 -1.02
N PRO A 46 11.39 -5.65 -0.28
CA PRO A 46 11.29 -6.74 0.67
C PRO A 46 10.56 -6.29 1.94
N VAL A 47 9.49 -7.01 2.30
CA VAL A 47 8.66 -6.76 3.47
C VAL A 47 8.57 -8.02 4.34
N GLY A 48 8.60 -7.85 5.66
CA GLY A 48 8.48 -8.96 6.60
C GLY A 48 9.70 -9.89 6.62
N GLN A 49 9.46 -11.20 6.72
CA GLN A 49 10.52 -12.19 6.99
C GLN A 49 11.55 -12.32 5.88
N VAL A 50 11.17 -12.05 4.61
CA VAL A 50 12.10 -12.15 3.46
C VAL A 50 13.30 -11.21 3.61
N ARG A 51 13.15 -10.10 4.35
CA ARG A 51 14.24 -9.15 4.63
C ARG A 51 15.44 -9.81 5.32
N LYS A 52 15.23 -10.90 6.08
CA LYS A 52 16.33 -11.65 6.73
C LYS A 52 17.28 -12.33 5.73
N LEU A 53 16.85 -12.49 4.49
CA LEU A 53 17.64 -13.10 3.41
C LEU A 53 18.42 -12.08 2.60
N TRP A 54 18.26 -10.78 2.89
CA TRP A 54 18.88 -9.71 2.13
C TRP A 54 20.13 -9.18 2.85
N PRO A 55 21.20 -8.83 2.10
CA PRO A 55 22.31 -8.05 2.64
C PRO A 55 21.84 -6.71 3.24
N SER A 56 22.50 -6.28 4.32
CA SER A 56 22.11 -5.07 5.07
C SER A 56 22.22 -3.78 4.27
N ASP A 57 23.23 -3.69 3.40
CA ASP A 57 23.45 -2.57 2.49
C ASP A 57 22.37 -2.49 1.42
N ALA A 58 22.00 -3.63 0.83
CA ALA A 58 20.90 -3.72 -0.12
C ALA A 58 19.55 -3.32 0.53
N LEU A 59 19.31 -3.76 1.79
CA LEU A 59 18.12 -3.33 2.55
C LEU A 59 18.09 -1.82 2.77
N ALA A 60 19.21 -1.20 3.15
CA ALA A 60 19.27 0.23 3.37
C ALA A 60 18.92 1.03 2.10
N GLN A 61 19.38 0.56 0.93
CA GLN A 61 19.00 1.17 -0.35
C GLN A 61 17.50 1.05 -0.64
N LYS A 62 16.92 -0.14 -0.39
CA LYS A 62 15.48 -0.38 -0.59
C LYS A 62 14.61 0.37 0.41
N ASP A 63 15.08 0.56 1.64
CA ASP A 63 14.38 1.35 2.66
C ASP A 63 14.38 2.85 2.30
N ALA A 64 15.46 3.37 1.72
CA ALA A 64 15.50 4.73 1.18
C ALA A 64 14.53 4.90 0.00
N GLN A 65 14.46 3.92 -0.92
CA GLN A 65 13.48 3.89 -2.00
C GLN A 65 12.04 3.89 -1.46
N LEU A 66 11.76 3.03 -0.46
CA LEU A 66 10.44 2.98 0.18
C LEU A 66 10.08 4.33 0.81
N THR A 67 11.01 4.94 1.54
CA THR A 67 10.79 6.22 2.21
C THR A 67 10.42 7.33 1.22
N ALA A 68 11.10 7.37 0.06
CA ALA A 68 10.80 8.34 -0.98
C ALA A 68 9.40 8.14 -1.57
N VAL A 69 9.05 6.90 -1.94
CA VAL A 69 7.71 6.59 -2.49
C VAL A 69 6.60 6.84 -1.46
N GLU A 70 6.82 6.48 -0.19
CA GLU A 70 5.87 6.77 0.88
C GLU A 70 5.69 8.28 1.08
N ALA A 71 6.76 9.07 1.08
CA ALA A 71 6.65 10.52 1.24
C ALA A 71 5.82 11.16 0.11
N GLU A 72 5.98 10.69 -1.13
CA GLU A 72 5.24 11.20 -2.28
C GLU A 72 3.75 10.81 -2.25
N MET A 73 3.43 9.60 -1.80
CA MET A 73 2.08 9.03 -1.94
C MET A 73 1.27 9.00 -0.64
N ARG A 74 1.87 9.36 0.51
CA ARG A 74 1.24 9.23 1.83
C ARG A 74 -0.12 9.92 1.90
N ASP A 75 -0.20 11.17 1.48
CA ASP A 75 -1.45 11.94 1.60
C ASP A 75 -2.56 11.34 0.73
N GLU A 76 -2.22 10.91 -0.49
CA GLU A 76 -3.13 10.25 -1.41
C GLU A 76 -3.65 8.92 -0.86
N LEU A 77 -2.76 8.08 -0.30
CA LEU A 77 -3.13 6.81 0.33
C LEU A 77 -4.05 7.00 1.54
N LEU A 78 -3.74 7.97 2.39
CA LEU A 78 -4.54 8.25 3.58
C LEU A 78 -5.91 8.83 3.21
N GLU A 79 -5.98 9.69 2.19
CA GLU A 79 -7.25 10.22 1.69
C GLU A 79 -8.11 9.14 1.03
N ALA A 80 -7.51 8.27 0.22
CA ALA A 80 -8.17 7.10 -0.32
C ALA A 80 -8.78 6.22 0.78
N CYS A 81 -8.03 5.99 1.86
CA CYS A 81 -8.53 5.22 3.00
C CYS A 81 -9.73 5.90 3.68
N ARG A 82 -9.65 7.22 3.90
CA ARG A 82 -10.78 7.98 4.47
C ARG A 82 -12.01 7.93 3.57
N SER A 83 -11.83 8.08 2.25
CA SER A 83 -12.89 7.99 1.25
C SER A 83 -13.59 6.64 1.25
N LEU A 84 -12.82 5.55 1.31
CA LEU A 84 -13.37 4.19 1.42
C LEU A 84 -14.12 3.97 2.73
N VAL A 85 -13.55 4.39 3.87
CA VAL A 85 -14.24 4.30 5.17
C VAL A 85 -15.55 5.07 5.14
N ALA A 86 -15.55 6.32 4.68
CA ALA A 86 -16.77 7.13 4.60
C ALA A 86 -17.85 6.49 3.72
N ARG A 87 -17.44 5.84 2.62
CA ARG A 87 -18.35 5.19 1.67
C ARG A 87 -18.94 3.88 2.21
N TYR A 88 -18.12 3.05 2.85
CA TYR A 88 -18.51 1.70 3.22
C TYR A 88 -18.90 1.54 4.69
N ALA A 89 -18.51 2.45 5.59
CA ALA A 89 -18.94 2.42 7.00
C ALA A 89 -20.41 2.84 7.20
N ALA A 90 -21.04 3.46 6.19
CA ALA A 90 -22.46 3.83 6.23
C ALA A 90 -23.42 2.67 5.88
N HIS A 91 -22.90 1.46 5.68
CA HIS A 91 -23.66 0.27 5.29
C HIS A 91 -23.77 -0.81 6.40
N GLU A 92 -23.55 -0.44 7.66
CA GLU A 92 -23.99 -1.24 8.83
C GLU A 92 -25.42 -0.87 9.24
#